data_AF-A0A7C2ZQM3-F1
#
_entry.id   AF-A0A7C2ZQM3-F1
#
_cell.length_a   1.000
_cell.length_b   1.000
_cell.length_c   1.000
_cell.angle_alpha   90.00
_cell.angle_beta   90.00
_cell.angle_gamma   90.00
#
_symmetry.space_group_name_H-M   'P 1'
#
loop_
_entity.id
_entity.type
_entity.pdbx_description
1 polymer ?
#
loop_
_entity_poly.entity_id
_entity_poly.type
_entity_poly.pdbx_seq_one_letter_code
_entity_poly.pdbx_strand_id
1 'polypeptide(L)'
;MGAREMICVAISQSSDLSYADKVIAISVHRARTVGSPNINIVFVGMSTSDVFNHRDMFTKYIDIGVKVYIEHSNERVRQIILESCKEVYIPSSDELLHNLLRDVIPSDSVKIQQV
;
A
#
# COMPACT_ATOMS: atom_id res chain seq x y z
N MET A 1 18.93 3.55 -14.33
CA MET A 1 17.63 4.12 -13.96
C MET A 1 17.22 3.44 -12.66
N GLY A 2 17.29 4.17 -11.54
CA GLY A 2 17.38 3.61 -10.19
C GLY A 2 16.10 2.89 -9.75
N ALA A 3 16.24 1.62 -9.40
CA ALA A 3 15.18 0.81 -8.80
C ALA A 3 15.15 1.00 -7.28
N ARG A 4 13.94 0.91 -6.71
CA ARG A 4 13.60 0.59 -5.30
C ARG A 4 13.73 1.69 -4.23
N GLU A 5 12.94 2.75 -4.32
CA GLU A 5 12.62 3.61 -3.14
C GLU A 5 11.13 3.96 -3.01
N MET A 6 10.26 3.15 -3.61
CA MET A 6 8.82 3.40 -3.56
C MET A 6 8.20 2.69 -2.35
N ILE A 7 7.46 3.49 -1.58
CA ILE A 7 6.68 3.04 -0.43
C ILE A 7 5.30 2.64 -0.93
N CYS A 8 4.83 1.50 -0.46
CA CYS A 8 3.54 0.98 -0.82
C CYS A 8 2.66 0.77 0.39
N VAL A 9 1.36 0.89 0.15
CA VAL A 9 0.30 0.61 1.10
C VAL A 9 -0.58 -0.44 0.48
N ALA A 10 -0.85 -1.54 1.16
CA ALA A 10 -1.85 -2.51 0.72
C ALA A 10 -3.03 -2.49 1.68
N ILE A 11 -4.25 -2.37 1.14
CA ILE A 11 -5.51 -2.31 1.87
C ILE A 11 -6.45 -3.30 1.19
N SER A 12 -7.06 -4.21 1.94
CA SER A 12 -8.06 -5.12 1.37
C SER A 12 -9.47 -4.71 1.74
N GLN A 13 -10.45 -5.32 1.07
CA GLN A 13 -11.87 -5.17 1.42
C GLN A 13 -12.21 -5.52 2.88
N SER A 14 -11.41 -6.36 3.54
CA SER A 14 -11.63 -6.72 4.96
C SER A 14 -10.98 -5.74 5.94
N SER A 15 -10.20 -4.77 5.45
CA SER A 15 -9.62 -3.72 6.28
C SER A 15 -10.70 -2.78 6.81
N ASP A 16 -10.61 -2.43 8.09
CA ASP A 16 -11.33 -1.28 8.63
C ASP A 16 -10.80 0.02 8.00
N LEU A 17 -11.70 0.79 7.38
CA LEU A 17 -11.39 2.04 6.68
C LEU A 17 -10.73 3.08 7.59
N SER A 18 -11.03 3.07 8.89
CA SER A 18 -10.40 3.96 9.87
C SER A 18 -8.92 3.62 10.10
N TYR A 19 -8.54 2.35 9.91
CA TYR A 19 -7.15 1.91 9.92
C TYR A 19 -6.47 2.19 8.59
N ALA A 20 -7.17 2.03 7.46
CA ALA A 20 -6.64 2.39 6.14
C ALA A 20 -6.15 3.85 6.10
N ASP A 21 -6.91 4.81 6.63
CA ASP A 21 -6.50 6.22 6.68
C ASP A 21 -5.22 6.44 7.50
N LYS A 22 -5.10 5.76 8.65
CA LYS A 22 -3.90 5.83 9.51
C LYS A 22 -2.67 5.25 8.83
N VAL A 23 -2.81 4.09 8.19
CA VAL A 23 -1.71 3.42 7.49
C VAL A 23 -1.22 4.31 6.35
N ILE A 24 -2.12 4.90 5.55
CA ILE A 24 -1.75 5.83 4.49
C ILE A 24 -1.00 7.04 5.07
N ALA A 25 -1.48 7.63 6.17
CA ALA A 25 -0.82 8.78 6.79
C ALA A 25 0.62 8.47 7.22
N ILE A 26 0.84 7.29 7.79
CA ILE A 26 2.16 6.83 8.23
C ILE A 26 3.07 6.59 7.03
N SER A 27 2.56 5.98 5.96
CA SER A 27 3.31 5.77 4.73
C SER A 27 3.69 7.07 4.04
N VAL A 28 2.79 8.07 4.01
CA VAL A 28 3.11 9.41 3.50
C VAL A 28 4.19 10.08 4.36
N HIS A 29 4.07 10.01 5.68
CA HIS A 29 5.08 10.58 6.57
C HIS A 29 6.46 9.92 6.35
N ARG A 30 6.48 8.59 6.20
CA ARG A 30 7.70 7.86 5.87
C ARG A 30 8.26 8.30 4.52
N ALA A 31 7.41 8.43 3.50
CA ALA A 31 7.82 8.84 2.17
C ALA A 31 8.49 10.22 2.18
N ARG A 32 7.90 11.18 2.90
CA ARG A 32 8.50 12.51 3.13
C ARG A 32 9.87 12.40 3.81
N THR A 33 9.98 11.54 4.82
CA THR A 33 11.22 11.36 5.60
C THR A 33 12.36 10.79 4.75
N VAL A 34 12.05 9.85 3.84
CA VAL A 34 13.05 9.22 2.98
C VAL A 34 13.21 9.92 1.63
N GLY A 35 12.49 11.02 1.38
CA GLY A 35 12.54 11.76 0.12
C GLY A 35 11.87 11.06 -1.06
N SER A 36 10.96 10.10 -0.81
CA SER A 36 10.23 9.42 -1.87
C SER A 36 9.14 10.33 -2.44
N PRO A 37 9.14 10.60 -3.77
CA PRO A 37 8.23 11.57 -4.36
C PRO A 37 6.80 11.05 -4.53
N ASN A 38 6.58 9.74 -4.38
CA ASN A 38 5.27 9.14 -4.46
C ASN A 38 5.11 7.91 -3.57
N ILE A 39 3.87 7.62 -3.21
CA ILE A 39 3.45 6.34 -2.65
C ILE A 39 2.51 5.61 -3.60
N ASN A 40 2.53 4.28 -3.53
CA ASN A 40 1.56 3.44 -4.23
C ASN A 40 0.56 2.89 -3.21
N ILE A 41 -0.73 3.05 -3.47
CA ILE A 41 -1.80 2.46 -2.67
C ILE A 41 -2.43 1.35 -3.52
N VAL A 42 -2.40 0.12 -3.01
CA VAL A 42 -2.94 -1.07 -3.67
C VAL A 42 -4.16 -1.53 -2.90
N PHE A 43 -5.33 -1.31 -3.49
CA PHE A 43 -6.60 -1.81 -2.98
C PHE A 43 -6.86 -3.21 -3.52
N VAL A 44 -7.06 -4.17 -2.61
CA VAL A 44 -7.19 -5.60 -2.92
C VAL A 44 -8.64 -6.04 -2.71
N GLY A 45 -9.26 -6.53 -3.79
CA GLY A 45 -10.63 -7.03 -3.74
C GLY A 45 -11.72 -5.97 -3.69
N MET A 46 -11.39 -4.68 -3.68
CA MET A 46 -12.36 -3.57 -3.64
C MET A 46 -12.80 -3.14 -5.04
N SER A 47 -14.03 -2.64 -5.18
CA SER A 47 -14.47 -2.04 -6.44
C SER A 47 -13.91 -0.62 -6.60
N THR A 48 -13.86 -0.12 -7.84
CA THR A 48 -13.51 1.27 -8.13
C THR A 48 -14.41 2.25 -7.37
N SER A 49 -15.73 2.01 -7.38
CA SER A 49 -16.71 2.83 -6.66
C SER A 49 -16.41 2.92 -5.17
N ASP A 50 -16.10 1.78 -4.52
CA ASP A 50 -15.79 1.75 -3.08
C ASP A 50 -14.54 2.58 -2.77
N VAL A 51 -13.49 2.45 -3.59
CA VAL A 51 -12.25 3.22 -3.43
C VAL A 51 -12.50 4.72 -3.60
N PHE A 52 -13.28 5.12 -4.61
CA PHE A 52 -13.57 6.53 -4.88
C PHE A 52 -14.53 7.16 -3.86
N ASN A 53 -15.42 6.37 -3.25
CA ASN A 53 -16.26 6.83 -2.12
C ASN A 53 -15.42 7.30 -0.93
N HIS A 54 -14.18 6.85 -0.84
CA HIS A 54 -13.25 7.21 0.23
C HIS A 54 -12.03 7.98 -0.25
N ARG A 55 -12.09 8.60 -1.44
CA ARG A 55 -10.94 9.30 -2.06
C ARG A 55 -10.24 10.32 -1.15
N ASP A 56 -10.99 10.95 -0.24
CA ASP A 56 -10.48 11.97 0.66
C ASP A 56 -9.35 11.44 1.57
N MET A 57 -9.29 10.13 1.81
CA MET A 57 -8.19 9.50 2.57
C MET A 57 -6.83 9.69 1.90
N PHE A 58 -6.80 9.78 0.56
CA PHE A 58 -5.57 9.81 -0.22
C PHE A 58 -5.39 11.07 -1.07
N THR A 59 -6.44 11.85 -1.34
CA THR A 59 -6.34 13.13 -2.07
C THR A 59 -5.89 14.30 -1.20
N LYS A 60 -5.92 14.16 0.13
CA LYS A 60 -5.51 15.22 1.06
C LYS A 60 -3.99 15.52 1.06
N TYR A 61 -3.18 14.65 0.45
CA TYR A 61 -1.72 14.80 0.39
C TYR A 61 -1.28 15.40 -0.94
N ILE A 62 -1.30 16.74 -1.02
CA ILE A 62 -1.01 17.48 -2.27
C ILE A 62 0.48 17.58 -2.61
N ASP A 63 1.35 17.37 -1.62
CA ASP A 63 2.81 17.51 -1.71
C ASP A 63 3.51 16.22 -2.13
N ILE A 64 2.78 15.11 -2.20
CA ILE A 64 3.30 13.80 -2.59
C ILE A 64 2.43 13.18 -3.68
N GLY A 65 3.06 12.55 -4.67
CA GLY A 65 2.31 11.78 -5.67
C GLY A 65 1.65 10.56 -5.01
N VAL A 66 0.36 10.37 -5.26
CA VAL A 66 -0.33 9.13 -4.86
C VAL A 66 -0.76 8.38 -6.11
N LYS A 67 -0.26 7.15 -6.27
CA LYS A 67 -0.69 6.23 -7.33
C LYS A 67 -1.61 5.18 -6.73
N VAL A 68 -2.80 5.04 -7.29
CA VAL A 68 -3.81 4.10 -6.80
C VAL A 68 -3.93 2.93 -7.77
N TYR A 69 -3.81 1.73 -7.24
CA TYR A 69 -3.99 0.45 -7.94
C TYR A 69 -5.18 -0.26 -7.31
N ILE A 70 -6.04 -0.85 -8.14
CA ILE A 70 -7.21 -1.61 -7.70
C ILE A 70 -7.10 -2.97 -8.37
N GLU A 71 -6.89 -4.01 -7.57
CA GLU A 71 -6.57 -5.33 -8.08
C GLU A 71 -7.33 -6.42 -7.32
N HIS A 72 -7.84 -7.39 -8.07
CA HIS A 72 -8.55 -8.55 -7.51
C HIS A 72 -7.72 -9.84 -7.58
N SER A 73 -6.64 -9.85 -8.38
CA SER A 73 -5.75 -11.00 -8.50
C SER A 73 -4.61 -10.91 -7.49
N ASN A 74 -4.55 -11.91 -6.63
CA ASN A 74 -3.45 -12.10 -5.66
C ASN A 74 -2.08 -12.12 -6.33
N GLU A 75 -1.95 -12.77 -7.50
CA GLU A 75 -0.69 -12.81 -8.26
C GLU A 75 -0.26 -11.43 -8.74
N ARG A 76 -1.23 -10.62 -9.19
CA ARG A 76 -0.98 -9.28 -9.70
C ARG A 76 -0.64 -8.30 -8.58
N VAL A 77 -1.32 -8.40 -7.43
CA VAL A 77 -0.96 -7.66 -6.21
C VAL A 77 0.49 -7.94 -5.82
N ARG A 78 0.89 -9.22 -5.83
CA ARG A 78 2.26 -9.64 -5.53
C ARG A 78 3.27 -9.06 -6.51
N GLN A 79 2.99 -9.11 -7.82
CA GLN A 79 3.85 -8.54 -8.85
C GLN A 79 4.05 -7.03 -8.66
N ILE A 80 2.97 -6.28 -8.47
CA ILE A 80 3.04 -4.83 -8.21
C ILE A 80 3.94 -4.57 -7.00
N ILE A 81 3.75 -5.33 -5.93
CA ILE A 81 4.52 -5.17 -4.69
C ILE A 81 6.01 -5.49 -4.90
N LEU A 82 6.35 -6.60 -5.54
CA LEU A 82 7.74 -7.02 -5.75
C LEU A 82 8.49 -6.13 -6.75
N GLU A 83 7.81 -5.63 -7.77
CA GLU A 83 8.43 -4.82 -8.82
C GLU A 83 8.58 -3.35 -8.39
N SER A 84 7.62 -2.84 -7.63
CA SER A 84 7.51 -1.41 -7.35
C SER A 84 7.87 -1.03 -5.92
N CYS A 85 7.80 -1.94 -4.95
CA CYS A 85 7.83 -1.58 -3.52
C CYS A 85 9.11 -2.02 -2.83
N LYS A 86 9.66 -1.16 -1.98
CA LYS A 86 10.76 -1.50 -1.04
C LYS A 86 10.27 -1.63 0.40
N GLU A 87 9.28 -0.80 0.76
CA GLU A 87 8.59 -0.87 2.04
C GLU A 87 7.09 -0.99 1.76
N VAL A 88 6.42 -1.92 2.43
CA VAL A 88 4.97 -2.13 2.32
C VAL A 88 4.36 -1.98 3.70
N TYR A 89 3.38 -1.11 3.79
CA TYR A 89 2.58 -0.89 4.98
C TYR A 89 1.22 -1.56 4.82
N ILE A 90 0.84 -2.35 5.81
CA ILE A 90 -0.46 -3.05 5.82
C ILE A 90 -1.14 -2.85 7.17
N PRO A 91 -2.48 -2.74 7.18
CA PRO A 91 -3.23 -2.73 8.44
C PRO A 91 -2.96 -4.01 9.22
N SER A 92 -2.63 -3.87 10.49
CA SER A 92 -2.40 -4.99 11.43
C SER A 92 -3.60 -5.93 11.53
N SER A 93 -4.81 -5.42 11.34
CA SER A 93 -6.06 -6.18 11.33
C SER A 93 -6.31 -7.01 10.06
N ASP A 94 -5.51 -6.85 8.99
CA ASP A 94 -5.78 -7.47 7.69
C ASP A 94 -5.05 -8.82 7.50
N GLU A 95 -5.62 -9.89 8.08
CA GLU A 95 -5.07 -11.25 7.99
C GLU A 95 -4.90 -11.77 6.56
N LEU A 96 -5.78 -11.35 5.63
CA LEU A 96 -5.70 -11.75 4.23
C LEU A 96 -4.42 -11.23 3.59
N LEU A 97 -4.12 -9.94 3.76
CA LEU A 97 -2.89 -9.34 3.26
C LEU A 97 -1.65 -9.90 3.95
N HIS A 98 -1.72 -10.15 5.26
CA HIS A 98 -0.61 -10.78 5.99
C HIS A 98 -0.23 -12.12 5.37
N ASN A 99 -1.21 -13.00 5.14
CA ASN A 99 -0.97 -14.31 4.55
C ASN A 99 -0.50 -14.19 3.09
N LEU A 100 -1.10 -13.26 2.32
CA LEU A 100 -0.74 -13.05 0.92
C LEU A 100 0.73 -12.65 0.73
N LEU A 101 1.24 -11.80 1.62
CA LEU A 101 2.56 -11.18 1.52
C LEU A 101 3.65 -11.95 2.28
N ARG A 102 3.30 -12.65 3.36
CA ARG A 102 4.23 -13.47 4.16
C ARG A 102 4.82 -14.61 3.33
N ASP A 103 4.03 -15.25 2.47
CA ASP A 103 4.46 -16.43 1.72
C ASP A 103 5.38 -16.12 0.52
N VAL A 104 5.51 -14.84 0.13
CA VAL A 104 6.02 -14.48 -1.19
C VAL A 104 7.19 -13.51 -1.16
N ILE A 105 7.34 -12.74 -0.09
CA ILE A 105 8.43 -11.77 0.01
C ILE A 105 9.63 -12.46 0.69
N PRO A 106 10.76 -12.67 0.01
CA PRO A 106 12.00 -13.05 0.69
C PRO A 106 12.33 -11.97 1.72
N SER A 107 12.69 -12.36 2.94
CA SER A 107 12.91 -11.46 4.09
C SER A 107 13.81 -10.24 3.79
N ASP A 108 14.65 -10.32 2.75
CA ASP A 108 15.57 -9.25 2.34
C ASP A 108 15.05 -8.32 1.22
N SER A 109 13.90 -8.61 0.60
CA SER A 109 13.44 -7.90 -0.61
C SER A 109 12.51 -6.72 -0.33
N VAL A 110 11.57 -6.88 0.60
CA VAL A 110 10.56 -5.86 0.92
C VAL A 110 10.33 -5.84 2.43
N LYS A 111 10.40 -4.66 3.05
CA LYS A 111 10.08 -4.51 4.48
C LYS A 111 8.58 -4.38 4.66
N ILE A 112 7.96 -5.35 5.33
CA ILE A 112 6.54 -5.29 5.69
C ILE A 112 6.41 -4.65 7.08
N GLN A 113 5.66 -3.56 7.18
CA GLN A 113 5.33 -2.89 8.45
C GLN A 113 3.83 -3.02 8.71
N GLN A 114 3.50 -3.61 9.86
CA GLN A 114 2.13 -3.75 10.34
C GLN A 114 1.83 -2.56 11.24
N VAL A 115 0.71 -1.87 10.99
CA VAL A 115 0.36 -0.64 11.70
C VAL A 115 -1.11 -0.60 12.11
#